data_AF-A0A3D1M830-F1
#
_entry.id   AF-A0A3D1M830-F1
#
_cell.length_a   1.000
_cell.length_b   1.000
_cell.length_c   1.000
_cell.angle_alpha   90.00
_cell.angle_beta   90.00
_cell.angle_gamma   90.00
#
_symmetry.space_group_name_H-M   'P 1'
#
loop_
_entity.id
_entity.type
_entity.pdbx_description
1 polymer ?
#
loop_
_entity_poly.entity_id
_entity_poly.type
_entity_poly.pdbx_seq_one_letter_code
_entity_poly.pdbx_strand_id
1 'polypeptide(L)' 'HQIRVHMAHIGHPLLGDTLYNPEGLPGISRQALHSWKLDFIHPITKEQMHFESPLPADMEAVVNVPCQRNLKR' A
#
# COMPACT_ATOMS: atom_id res chain seq x y z
N HIS A 1 8.73 9.11 4.45
CA HIS A 1 7.32 8.74 4.14
C HIS A 1 6.89 9.26 2.75
N GLN A 2 7.73 9.13 1.71
CA GLN A 2 7.50 9.84 0.43
C GLN A 2 6.15 9.48 -0.21
N ILE A 3 5.87 8.18 -0.44
CA ILE A 3 4.59 7.74 -1.02
C ILE A 3 3.41 8.19 -0.15
N ARG A 4 3.48 7.98 1.16
CA ARG A 4 2.42 8.35 2.12
C ARG A 4 2.10 9.85 2.09
N VAL A 5 3.12 10.70 2.14
CA VAL A 5 2.97 12.16 2.09
C VAL A 5 2.37 12.60 0.76
N HIS A 6 2.86 12.08 -0.36
CA HIS A 6 2.34 12.46 -1.67
C HIS A 6 0.88 12.04 -1.86
N MET A 7 0.54 10.82 -1.45
CA MET A 7 -0.84 10.30 -1.51
C MET A 7 -1.78 11.16 -0.65
N ALA A 8 -1.36 11.52 0.56
CA ALA A 8 -2.12 12.44 1.41
C ALA A 8 -2.25 13.85 0.80
N HIS A 9 -1.17 14.37 0.22
CA HIS A 9 -1.13 15.69 -0.38
C HIS A 9 -2.11 15.83 -1.56
N ILE A 10 -2.30 14.78 -2.36
CA ILE A 10 -3.26 14.76 -3.46
C ILE A 10 -4.70 14.41 -3.02
N GLY A 11 -4.97 14.33 -1.72
CA GLY A 11 -6.30 14.04 -1.17
C GLY A 11 -6.69 12.55 -1.19
N HIS A 12 -5.75 11.66 -1.44
CA HIS A 12 -5.95 10.21 -1.48
C HIS A 12 -5.01 9.47 -0.52
N PRO A 13 -5.06 9.76 0.79
CA PRO A 13 -4.14 9.14 1.73
C PRO A 13 -4.36 7.62 1.81
N LEU A 14 -3.32 6.89 2.22
CA LEU A 14 -3.38 5.44 2.27
C LEU A 14 -4.36 4.96 3.35
N LEU A 15 -5.00 3.82 3.08
CA LEU A 15 -5.83 3.13 4.07
C LEU A 15 -4.96 2.63 5.23
N GLY A 16 -5.46 2.73 6.47
CA GLY A 16 -4.73 2.32 7.68
C GLY A 16 -3.51 3.17 8.03
N ASP A 17 -3.31 4.31 7.37
CA ASP A 17 -2.22 5.25 7.70
C ASP A 17 -2.59 6.14 8.89
N THR A 18 -2.11 5.80 10.08
CA THR A 18 -2.45 6.53 11.32
C THR A 18 -1.91 7.96 11.38
N LEU A 19 -0.92 8.32 10.56
CA LEU A 19 -0.31 9.66 10.59
C LEU A 19 -1.01 10.62 9.63
N TYR A 20 -1.31 10.16 8.42
CA TYR A 20 -1.90 11.00 7.37
C TYR A 20 -3.40 10.71 7.11
N ASN A 21 -3.96 9.68 7.77
CA ASN A 21 -5.37 9.29 7.68
C ASN A 21 -5.86 8.62 8.99
N PRO A 22 -5.80 9.33 10.14
CA PRO A 22 -6.11 8.74 11.44
C PRO A 22 -7.56 8.25 11.57
N GLU A 23 -8.49 8.83 10.82
CA GLU A 23 -9.91 8.45 10.76
C GLU A 23 -10.21 7.43 9.64
N GLY A 24 -9.17 6.84 9.03
CA GLY A 24 -9.28 5.97 7.88
C GLY A 24 -10.21 4.78 8.09
N LEU A 25 -10.72 4.22 6.98
CA LEU A 25 -11.70 3.13 7.03
C LEU A 25 -11.14 1.89 7.77
N PRO A 26 -11.99 1.19 8.53
CA PRO A 26 -11.63 -0.09 9.13
C PRO A 26 -11.38 -1.14 8.04
N GLY A 27 -10.44 -2.04 8.27
CA GLY A 27 -10.14 -3.14 7.34
C GLY A 27 -8.66 -3.53 7.29
N ILE A 28 -7.76 -2.62 7.65
CA ILE A 28 -6.32 -2.89 7.78
C ILE A 28 -5.74 -2.06 8.92
N SER A 29 -4.88 -2.67 9.73
CA SER A 29 -4.30 -2.05 10.94
C SER A 29 -2.99 -1.30 10.70
N ARG A 30 -2.50 -1.32 9.46
CA ARG A 30 -1.27 -0.65 9.01
C ARG A 30 -1.51 0.05 7.69
N GLN A 31 -0.61 0.94 7.33
CA GLN A 31 -0.64 1.58 6.01
C GLN A 31 -0.71 0.51 4.90
N ALA A 32 -1.66 0.69 3.99
CA ALA A 32 -1.83 -0.12 2.80
C ALA A 32 -0.73 0.18 1.77
N LEU A 33 0.52 -0.09 2.16
CA LEU A 33 1.73 0.05 1.36
C LEU A 33 2.54 -1.24 1.43
N HIS A 34 2.82 -1.84 0.27
CA HIS A 34 3.58 -3.09 0.13
C HIS A 34 4.60 -2.98 -0.99
N SER A 35 5.83 -3.42 -0.74
CA SER A 35 6.89 -3.47 -1.74
C SER A 35 6.81 -4.80 -2.48
N TRP A 36 6.00 -4.84 -3.54
CA TRP A 36 5.72 -6.07 -4.30
C TRP A 36 6.94 -6.61 -5.05
N LYS A 37 7.77 -5.72 -5.62
CA LYS A 37 8.88 -6.09 -6.50
C LYS A 37 10.12 -5.25 -6.20
N LEU A 38 11.29 -5.89 -6.28
CA LEU A 38 12.60 -5.24 -6.19
C LEU A 38 13.49 -5.76 -7.32
N ASP A 39 13.91 -4.84 -8.19
CA ASP A 39 14.83 -5.08 -9.29
C ASP A 39 16.09 -4.23 -9.08
N PHE A 40 17.28 -4.83 -9.14
CA PHE A 40 18.53 -4.09 -9.12
C PHE A 40 19.69 -4.90 -9.68
N ILE A 41 20.76 -4.20 -10.05
CA ILE A 41 22.03 -4.83 -10.45
C ILE A 41 22.82 -5.14 -9.18
N HIS A 42 23.18 -6.40 -8.98
CA HIS A 42 23.98 -6.81 -7.84
C HIS A 42 25.31 -6.02 -7.82
N PRO A 43 25.67 -5.37 -6.71
CA PRO A 43 26.76 -4.39 -6.69
C PRO A 43 28.14 -4.99 -7.01
N ILE A 44 28.34 -6.29 -6.70
CA ILE A 44 29.60 -7.01 -6.92
C ILE A 44 29.54 -7.81 -8.23
N THR A 45 28.67 -8.83 -8.33
CA THR A 45 28.54 -9.69 -9.51
C THR A 45 28.05 -8.98 -10.79
N LYS A 46 27.45 -7.79 -10.68
CA LYS A 46 26.85 -7.04 -11.80
C LYS A 46 25.71 -7.76 -12.52
N GLU A 47 25.18 -8.82 -11.92
CA GLU A 47 24.04 -9.56 -12.45
C GLU A 47 22.73 -8.84 -12.12
N GLN A 48 21.74 -9.02 -12.99
CA GLN A 48 20.38 -8.54 -12.73
C GLN A 48 19.73 -9.41 -11.66
N MET A 49 19.30 -8.78 -10.57
CA MET A 49 18.57 -9.42 -9.48
C MET A 49 17.11 -9.01 -9.53
N HIS A 50 16.22 -9.98 -9.36
CA HIS A 50 14.79 -9.80 -9.37
C HIS A 50 14.18 -10.54 -8.19
N PHE A 51 13.39 -9.82 -7.39
CA PHE A 51 12.69 -10.36 -6.23
C PHE A 51 11.24 -9.91 -6.26
N GLU A 52 10.33 -10.83 -5.94
CA GLU A 52 8.90 -10.56 -5.79
C GLU A 52 8.42 -11.05 -4.43
N SER A 53 7.45 -10.34 -3.85
CA SER A 53 6.75 -10.73 -2.64
C SER A 53 5.25 -10.68 -2.89
N PRO A 54 4.50 -11.78 -2.73
CA PRO A 54 3.06 -11.81 -2.97
C PRO A 54 2.31 -10.79 -2.12
N LEU A 55 1.08 -10.47 -2.52
CA LEU A 55 0.24 -9.53 -1.79
C LEU A 55 -0.03 -10.08 -0.38
N PRO A 56 0.21 -9.31 0.69
CA PRO A 56 -0.07 -9.76 2.04
C PRO A 56 -1.57 -10.03 2.26
N ALA A 57 -1.88 -11.03 3.09
CA ALA A 57 -3.25 -11.48 3.33
C ALA A 57 -4.19 -10.37 3.87
N ASP A 58 -3.67 -9.42 4.64
CA ASP A 58 -4.44 -8.27 5.14
C ASP A 58 -4.90 -7.34 4.00
N MET A 59 -4.06 -7.13 2.99
CA MET A 59 -4.40 -6.37 1.79
C MET A 59 -5.30 -7.16 0.85
N GLU A 60 -5.07 -8.46 0.68
CA GLU A 60 -5.96 -9.34 -0.09
C GLU A 60 -7.38 -9.31 0.47
N ALA A 61 -7.52 -9.34 1.80
CA ALA A 61 -8.82 -9.25 2.45
C ALA A 61 -9.54 -7.95 2.10
N VAL A 62 -8.84 -6.81 2.05
CA VAL A 62 -9.43 -5.51 1.71
C VAL A 62 -9.80 -5.41 0.23
N VAL A 63 -8.93 -5.87 -0.68
CA VAL A 63 -9.17 -5.78 -2.13
C VAL A 63 -10.39 -6.59 -2.56
N ASN A 64 -10.59 -7.75 -1.92
CA ASN A 64 -11.69 -8.66 -2.25
C ASN A 64 -13.02 -8.29 -1.57
N VAL A 65 -13.05 -7.26 -0.71
CA VAL A 65 -14.30 -6.75 -0.13
C VAL A 65 -15.05 -5.96 -1.22
N PRO A 66 -16.30 -6.34 -1.56
CA PRO A 66 -17.11 -5.59 -2.51
C PRO A 66 -17.27 -4.15 -2.01
N CYS A 67 -16.96 -3.18 -2.86
CA CYS A 67 -17.20 -1.77 -2.56
C CYS A 67 -18.71 -1.56 -2.37
N GLN A 68 -19.16 -1.53 -1.11
CA GLN A 68 -20.51 -1.09 -0.76
C GLN A 68 -20.53 0.42 -0.94
N ARG A 69 -20.87 0.84 -2.15
CA ARG A 69 -20.98 2.24 -2.56
C ARG A 69 -22.17 2.87 -1.85
N ASN A 70 -22.03 3.20 -0.56
CA ASN A 70 -22.96 4.06 0.16
C ASN A 70 -22.75 5.51 -0.32
N LEU A 71 -23.27 5.79 -1.51
CA LEU A 71 -23.59 7.15 -1.95
C LEU A 71 -24.72 7.68 -1.07
N LYS A 72 -24.40 8.15 0.14
CA LYS A 72 -25.22 9.17 0.80
C LYS A 72 -24.49 10.50 0.66
N ARG A 73 -25.00 11.31 -0.28
CA ARG A 73 -24.88 12.76 -0.22
C ARG A 73 -25.69 13.28 0.95
#